data_AF-A0A7R9ICW1-F1
#
_entry.id   AF-A0A7R9ICW1-F1
#
_cell.length_a   1.000
_cell.length_b   1.000
_cell.length_c   1.000
_cell.angle_alpha   90.00
_cell.angle_beta   90.00
_cell.angle_gamma   90.00
#
_symmetry.space_group_name_H-M   'P 1'
#
loop_
_entity.id
_entity.type
_entity.pdbx_description
1 polymer ?
#
loop_
_entity_poly.entity_id
_entity_poly.type
_entity_poly.pdbx_seq_one_letter_code
_entity_poly.pdbx_strand_id
1 'polypeptide(L)'
;MDFEDQEMERHDSEEIDCLRSERKRGRKPGRKAADKVDMKAKLERSRQSARECRARKKLRYQYLEELVTDREKAVIALRKELDKYRSWGKELDEGRVPEGMHALLEEMGAIKQEK
;
A
#
# COMPACT_ATOMS: atom_id res chain seq x y z
N MET A 1 -2.46 -21.39 -9.68
CA MET A 1 -3.47 -20.37 -9.98
C MET A 1 -3.66 -19.58 -8.70
N ASP A 2 -3.16 -18.35 -8.71
CA ASP A 2 -3.04 -17.51 -7.51
C ASP A 2 -4.39 -16.91 -7.10
N PHE A 3 -4.57 -16.69 -5.80
CA PHE A 3 -5.82 -16.25 -5.18
C PHE A 3 -6.31 -14.89 -5.71
N GLU A 4 -5.38 -14.05 -6.19
CA GLU A 4 -5.64 -12.73 -6.76
C GLU A 4 -6.27 -12.79 -8.16
N ASP A 5 -5.94 -13.81 -8.97
CA ASP A 5 -6.55 -14.02 -10.29
C ASP A 5 -8.03 -14.43 -10.15
N GLN A 6 -8.37 -15.14 -9.06
CA GLN A 6 -9.74 -15.59 -8.81
C GLN A 6 -10.68 -14.45 -8.35
N GLU A 7 -10.15 -13.42 -7.69
CA GLU A 7 -10.93 -12.23 -7.31
C GLU A 7 -11.22 -11.31 -8.50
N MET A 8 -10.27 -11.20 -9.43
CA MET A 8 -10.42 -10.41 -10.64
C MET A 8 -11.45 -11.02 -11.62
N GLU A 9 -11.46 -12.34 -11.78
CA GLU A 9 -12.51 -13.01 -12.59
C GLU A 9 -13.91 -12.95 -11.95
N ARG A 10 -14.01 -12.99 -10.61
CA ARG A 10 -15.29 -12.78 -9.90
C ARG A 10 -15.84 -11.39 -10.17
N HIS A 11 -14.98 -10.38 -10.13
CA HIS A 11 -15.37 -9.00 -10.35
C HIS A 11 -15.81 -8.72 -11.80
N ASP A 12 -15.17 -9.35 -12.81
CA ASP A 12 -15.60 -9.26 -14.21
C ASP A 12 -16.89 -10.05 -14.49
N SER A 13 -17.10 -11.17 -13.79
CA SER A 13 -18.33 -11.98 -13.89
C SER A 13 -19.57 -11.25 -13.35
N GLU A 14 -19.42 -10.51 -12.24
CA GLU A 14 -20.49 -9.68 -11.66
C GLU A 14 -20.84 -8.46 -12.53
N GLU A 15 -19.85 -7.91 -13.27
CA GLU A 15 -20.07 -6.79 -14.20
C GLU A 15 -20.90 -7.20 -15.44
N ILE A 16 -20.84 -8.47 -15.85
CA ILE A 16 -21.63 -9.04 -16.95
C ILE A 16 -23.10 -9.28 -16.56
N ASP A 17 -23.37 -9.69 -15.32
CA ASP A 17 -24.73 -10.05 -14.90
C ASP A 17 -25.64 -8.81 -14.72
N CYS A 18 -25.06 -7.66 -14.31
CA CYS A 18 -25.76 -6.38 -14.22
C CYS A 18 -26.20 -5.81 -15.59
N LEU A 19 -25.45 -6.08 -16.66
CA LEU A 19 -25.79 -5.65 -18.03
C LEU A 19 -27.01 -6.39 -18.60
N ARG A 20 -27.38 -7.55 -18.03
CA ARG A 20 -28.52 -8.35 -18.47
C ARG A 20 -29.84 -7.81 -17.91
N SER A 21 -29.82 -7.18 -16.73
CA SER A 21 -31.02 -6.66 -16.05
C SER A 21 -31.56 -5.33 -16.59
N GLU A 22 -30.76 -4.52 -17.28
CA GLU A 22 -31.19 -3.15 -17.68
C GLU A 22 -31.86 -3.06 -19.07
N ARG A 23 -32.02 -4.16 -19.81
CA ARG A 23 -32.42 -4.10 -21.23
C ARG A 23 -33.92 -3.99 -21.53
N LYS A 24 -34.82 -3.78 -20.56
CA LYS A 24 -36.27 -3.99 -20.77
C LYS A 24 -37.24 -2.90 -20.29
N ARG A 25 -36.86 -1.63 -20.17
CA ARG A 25 -37.85 -0.57 -19.91
C ARG A 25 -37.72 0.64 -20.85
N GLY A 26 -38.68 0.74 -21.76
CA GLY A 26 -39.15 1.97 -22.39
C GLY A 26 -38.18 2.71 -23.30
N ARG A 27 -38.15 2.38 -24.59
CA ARG A 27 -37.48 3.21 -25.60
C ARG A 27 -38.42 3.53 -26.75
N LYS A 28 -38.75 4.82 -26.94
CA LYS A 28 -39.60 5.32 -28.05
C LYS A 28 -39.00 4.92 -29.41
N PRO A 29 -39.78 4.37 -30.35
CA PRO A 29 -39.30 3.98 -31.67
C PRO A 29 -39.12 5.23 -32.54
N GLY A 30 -37.89 5.57 -32.95
CA GLY A 30 -37.70 6.61 -34.00
C GLY A 30 -36.31 7.25 -34.13
N ARG A 31 -35.47 7.29 -33.09
CA ARG A 31 -34.12 7.90 -33.18
C ARG A 31 -33.03 6.85 -32.92
N LYS A 32 -32.38 6.35 -33.97
CA LYS A 32 -31.59 5.10 -33.86
C LYS A 32 -30.10 5.17 -34.23
N ALA A 33 -29.57 6.24 -34.83
CA ALA A 33 -28.14 6.29 -35.20
C ALA A 33 -27.30 7.19 -34.26
N ALA A 34 -27.57 8.50 -34.21
CA ALA A 34 -26.78 9.44 -33.39
C ALA A 34 -26.90 9.20 -31.87
N ASP A 35 -28.12 8.97 -31.37
CA ASP A 35 -28.37 8.70 -29.94
C ASP A 35 -27.70 7.40 -29.45
N LYS A 36 -27.46 6.41 -30.32
CA LYS A 36 -26.77 5.17 -29.92
C LYS A 36 -25.27 5.40 -29.72
N VAL A 37 -24.66 6.25 -30.55
CA VAL A 37 -23.23 6.59 -30.43
C VAL A 37 -23.00 7.41 -29.16
N ASP A 38 -23.86 8.38 -28.87
CA ASP A 38 -23.77 9.17 -27.62
C ASP A 38 -24.05 8.31 -26.38
N MET A 39 -25.01 7.38 -26.44
CA MET A 39 -25.24 6.43 -25.34
C MET A 39 -24.06 5.49 -25.11
N LYS A 40 -23.42 4.98 -26.16
CA LYS A 40 -22.21 4.14 -26.03
C LYS A 40 -21.07 4.94 -25.40
N ALA A 41 -20.85 6.17 -25.86
CA ALA A 41 -19.83 7.06 -25.31
C ALA A 41 -20.10 7.46 -23.85
N LYS A 42 -21.35 7.70 -23.46
CA LYS A 42 -21.73 7.95 -22.05
C LYS A 42 -21.48 6.72 -21.18
N LEU A 43 -21.84 5.53 -21.66
CA LEU A 43 -21.61 4.28 -20.93
C LEU A 43 -20.12 3.99 -20.75
N GLU A 44 -19.30 4.20 -21.79
CA GLU A 44 -17.84 4.06 -21.70
C GLU A 44 -17.21 5.07 -20.74
N ARG A 45 -17.65 6.34 -20.74
CA ARG A 45 -17.19 7.34 -19.76
C ARG A 45 -17.57 6.95 -18.32
N SER A 46 -18.78 6.44 -18.10
CA SER A 46 -19.20 5.96 -16.77
C SER A 46 -18.35 4.78 -16.30
N ARG A 47 -18.05 3.83 -17.19
CA ARG A 47 -17.18 2.69 -16.87
C ARG A 47 -15.75 3.15 -16.57
N GLN A 48 -15.22 4.06 -17.39
CA GLN A 48 -13.87 4.58 -17.21
C GLN A 48 -13.73 5.32 -15.86
N SER A 49 -14.67 6.19 -15.51
CA SER A 49 -14.66 6.87 -14.21
C SER A 49 -14.76 5.90 -13.03
N ALA A 50 -15.55 4.82 -13.14
CA ALA A 50 -15.61 3.77 -12.13
C ALA A 50 -14.27 3.02 -11.98
N ARG A 51 -13.61 2.69 -13.10
CA ARG A 51 -12.28 2.06 -13.11
C ARG A 51 -11.22 2.97 -12.48
N GLU A 52 -11.21 4.25 -12.86
CA GLU A 52 -10.30 5.25 -12.30
C GLU A 52 -10.53 5.44 -10.79
N CYS A 53 -11.79 5.41 -10.34
CA CYS A 53 -12.11 5.46 -8.91
C CYS A 53 -11.49 4.28 -8.15
N ARG A 54 -11.62 3.05 -8.68
CA ARG A 54 -11.01 1.85 -8.08
C ARG A 54 -9.49 1.93 -8.10
N ALA A 55 -8.89 2.28 -9.23
CA ALA A 55 -7.44 2.41 -9.37
C ALA A 55 -6.88 3.46 -8.39
N ARG A 56 -7.55 4.61 -8.26
CA ARG A 56 -7.17 5.67 -7.31
C ARG A 56 -7.28 5.21 -5.86
N LYS A 57 -8.32 4.46 -5.52
CA LYS A 57 -8.49 3.89 -4.18
C LYS A 57 -7.39 2.88 -3.85
N LYS A 58 -7.05 1.99 -4.79
CA LYS A 58 -5.93 1.04 -4.65
C LYS A 58 -4.61 1.76 -4.40
N LEU A 59 -4.28 2.75 -5.25
CA LEU A 59 -3.05 3.53 -5.11
C LEU A 59 -2.99 4.27 -3.75
N ARG A 60 -4.13 4.83 -3.32
CA ARG A 60 -4.21 5.52 -2.02
C ARG A 60 -3.92 4.58 -0.86
N TYR A 61 -4.48 3.38 -0.86
CA TYR A 61 -4.25 2.42 0.20
C TYR A 61 -2.84 1.86 0.18
N GLN A 62 -2.29 1.58 -1.01
CA GLN A 62 -0.90 1.19 -1.15
C GLN A 62 0.05 2.23 -0.53
N TYR A 63 -0.12 3.51 -0.86
CA TYR A 63 0.71 4.57 -0.28
C TYR A 63 0.58 4.66 1.25
N LEU A 64 -0.64 4.54 1.78
CA LEU A 64 -0.86 4.57 3.22
C LEU A 64 -0.25 3.34 3.92
N GLU A 65 -0.31 2.18 3.30
CA GLU A 65 0.31 0.96 3.78
C GLU A 65 1.85 1.09 3.81
N GLU A 66 2.46 1.55 2.72
CA GLU A 66 3.89 1.84 2.64
C GLU A 66 4.32 2.79 3.77
N LEU A 67 3.62 3.91 3.95
CA LEU A 67 3.89 4.86 5.03
C LEU A 67 3.84 4.24 6.43
N VAL A 68 2.81 3.42 6.70
CA VAL A 68 2.65 2.77 8.00
C VAL A 68 3.75 1.74 8.22
N THR A 69 4.03 0.90 7.22
CA THR A 69 5.07 -0.14 7.33
C THR A 69 6.45 0.45 7.57
N ASP A 70 6.79 1.55 6.91
CA ASP A 70 8.08 2.22 7.10
C ASP A 70 8.19 2.88 8.48
N ARG A 71 7.09 3.47 8.97
CA ARG A 71 7.01 3.98 10.34
C ARG A 71 7.20 2.85 11.37
N GLU A 72 6.55 1.71 11.17
CA GLU A 72 6.67 0.56 12.06
C GLU A 72 8.08 -0.02 12.08
N LYS A 73 8.73 -0.16 10.91
CA LYS A 73 10.13 -0.57 10.81
C LYS A 73 11.06 0.38 11.59
N ALA A 74 10.88 1.68 11.43
CA ALA A 74 11.67 2.68 12.15
C ALA A 74 11.47 2.59 13.67
N VAL A 75 10.22 2.41 14.13
CA VAL A 75 9.93 2.23 15.57
C VAL A 75 10.57 0.96 16.10
N ILE A 76 10.53 -0.15 15.36
CA ILE A 76 11.16 -1.41 15.77
C ILE A 76 12.69 -1.25 15.85
N ALA A 77 13.32 -0.59 14.88
CA ALA A 77 14.75 -0.32 14.89
C ALA A 77 15.15 0.51 16.12
N LEU A 78 14.46 1.62 16.38
CA LEU A 78 14.71 2.47 17.55
C LEU A 78 14.49 1.74 18.87
N ARG A 79 13.49 0.86 18.97
CA ARG A 79 13.27 0.04 20.17
C ARG A 79 14.43 -0.92 20.41
N LYS A 80 14.92 -1.60 19.35
CA LYS A 80 16.08 -2.48 19.45
C LYS A 80 17.32 -1.74 19.92
N GLU A 81 17.57 -0.54 19.38
CA GLU A 81 18.67 0.32 19.82
C GLU A 81 18.52 0.74 21.28
N LEU A 82 17.31 1.15 21.70
CA LEU A 82 17.05 1.51 23.09
C LEU A 82 17.26 0.34 24.06
N ASP A 83 16.79 -0.85 23.69
CA ASP A 83 16.97 -2.05 24.51
C ASP A 83 18.45 -2.44 24.63
N LYS A 84 19.23 -2.30 23.54
CA LYS A 84 20.70 -2.44 23.57
C LYS A 84 21.34 -1.47 24.55
N TYR A 85 21.00 -0.18 24.49
CA TYR A 85 21.58 0.79 25.43
C TYR A 85 21.16 0.54 26.88
N ARG A 86 19.94 0.04 27.10
CA ARG A 86 19.48 -0.36 28.44
C ARG A 86 20.26 -1.54 29.00
N SER A 87 20.56 -2.56 28.18
CA SER A 87 21.38 -3.69 28.64
C SER A 87 22.81 -3.25 28.92
N TRP A 88 23.39 -2.43 28.04
CA TRP A 88 24.72 -1.84 28.23
C TRP A 88 24.81 -0.99 29.50
N GLY A 89 23.79 -0.18 29.79
CA GLY A 89 23.72 0.60 31.03
C GLY A 89 23.82 -0.29 32.27
N LYS A 90 23.08 -1.40 32.31
CA LYS A 90 23.15 -2.37 33.43
C LYS A 90 24.53 -3.00 33.56
N GLU A 91 25.13 -3.42 32.45
CA GLU A 91 26.48 -4.00 32.46
C GLU A 91 27.53 -3.00 32.94
N LEU A 92 27.43 -1.73 32.51
CA LEU A 92 28.30 -0.66 32.97
C LEU A 92 28.11 -0.33 34.46
N ASP A 93 26.87 -0.32 34.95
CA ASP A 93 26.55 -0.17 36.37
C ASP A 93 27.16 -1.31 37.21
N GLU A 94 27.28 -2.50 36.62
CA GLU A 94 27.94 -3.68 37.21
C GLU A 94 29.46 -3.71 36.97
N GLY A 95 30.03 -2.65 36.39
CA GLY A 95 31.47 -2.50 36.12
C GLY A 95 32.00 -3.35 34.97
N ARG A 96 31.13 -3.93 34.15
CA ARG A 96 31.51 -4.70 32.95
C ARG A 96 31.43 -3.82 31.71
N VAL A 97 32.34 -4.05 30.76
CA VAL A 97 32.33 -3.37 29.47
C VAL A 97 31.47 -4.18 28.49
N PRO A 98 30.38 -3.62 27.96
CA PRO A 98 29.50 -4.32 27.04
C PRO A 98 30.16 -4.63 25.69
N GLU A 99 29.82 -5.79 25.13
CA GLU A 99 30.29 -6.19 23.80
C GLU A 99 29.78 -5.22 22.71
N GLY A 100 30.70 -4.77 21.85
CA GLY A 100 30.42 -3.80 20.79
C GLY A 100 30.54 -2.34 21.20
N MET A 101 30.82 -2.03 22.47
CA MET A 101 31.05 -0.65 22.93
C MET A 101 32.28 -0.02 22.27
N HIS A 102 33.35 -0.79 22.04
CA HIS A 102 34.53 -0.33 21.31
C HIS A 102 34.19 0.08 19.87
N ALA A 103 33.39 -0.72 19.15
CA ALA A 103 32.97 -0.42 17.79
C ALA A 103 32.11 0.86 17.74
N LEU A 104 31.22 1.07 18.73
CA LEU A 104 30.45 2.30 18.84
C LEU A 104 31.35 3.53 19.09
N LEU A 105 32.37 3.41 19.96
CA LEU A 105 33.30 4.50 20.24
C LEU A 105 34.18 4.87 19.03
N GLU A 106 34.55 3.86 18.23
CA GLU A 106 35.25 4.06 16.96
C GLU A 106 34.35 4.75 15.92
N GLU A 107 33.09 4.32 15.80
CA GLU A 107 32.09 4.97 14.93
C GLU A 107 31.79 6.42 15.33
N MET A 108 31.75 6.70 16.65
CA MET A 108 31.57 8.06 17.16
C MET A 108 32.84 8.93 17.08
N GLY A 109 33.97 8.41 16.57
CA GLY A 109 35.22 9.15 16.44
C GLY A 109 35.88 9.51 17.78
N ALA A 110 35.51 8.83 18.87
CA ALA A 110 36.01 9.11 20.22
C ALA A 110 37.38 8.47 20.49
N ILE A 111 37.80 7.49 19.67
CA ILE A 111 39.12 6.87 19.77
C ILE A 111 40.07 7.60 18.81
N LYS A 112 40.74 8.65 19.30
CA LYS A 112 42.00 9.11 18.69
C LYS A 112 43.03 8.00 18.90
N GLN A 113 43.45 7.38 17.80
CA GLN A 113 44.68 6.60 17.75
C GLN A 113 45.84 7.55 18.09
N GLU A 114 46.33 7.54 19.33
CA GLU A 114 47.63 8.13 19.64
C GLU A 114 48.69 7.26 18.96
N LYS A 115 49.40 7.87 18.00
CA LYS A 115 50.60 7.33 17.37
C LYS A 115 51.83 7.66 18.19
#